data_AF-A0A943NNS3-F1
#
_entry.id   AF-A0A943NNS3-F1
#
_cell.length_a   1.000
_cell.length_b   1.000
_cell.length_c   1.000
_cell.angle_alpha   90.00
_cell.angle_beta   90.00
_cell.angle_gamma   90.00
#
_symmetry.space_group_name_H-M   'P 1'
#
loop_
_entity.id
_entity.type
_entity.pdbx_description
1 polymer ?
#
loop_
_entity_poly.entity_id
_entity_poly.type
_entity_poly.pdbx_seq_one_letter_code
_entity_poly.pdbx_strand_id
1 'polypeptide(L)'
;MVTTWFGTSMFCAANSAAISYSLEGRSNWLMATMPVSSKQIFGAKIAVNMLYVLIFSVVTQIFFLIPGHITIETALRNVILPLCIVFLVSNVGLAIDIRRPNFDWTSVIDITKRSLSVTVSSLAGTLGSMFVIGGTFMMMIIPVIESFSSSTGVINETLPNIIFVTLSLVNAIIGYLIFNNTVHRGVRI
;
A
#
# COMPACT_ATOMS: atom_id res chain seq x y z
N MET A 1 10.31 5.61 18.19
CA MET A 1 9.74 4.54 17.34
C MET A 1 8.37 4.90 16.75
N VAL A 2 7.33 5.25 17.53
CA VAL A 2 5.96 5.49 17.02
C VAL A 2 5.86 6.55 15.91
N THR A 3 6.64 7.62 15.98
CA THR A 3 6.67 8.70 14.97
C THR A 3 7.07 8.24 13.57
N THR A 4 7.83 7.15 13.47
CA THR A 4 8.30 6.62 12.16
C THR A 4 7.24 5.83 11.43
N TRP A 5 6.37 5.16 12.18
CA TRP A 5 5.21 4.45 11.64
C TRP A 5 4.15 5.41 11.11
N PHE A 6 3.99 6.57 11.77
CA PHE A 6 3.11 7.63 11.29
C PHE A 6 3.57 8.14 9.92
N GLY A 7 4.88 8.44 9.76
CA GLY A 7 5.44 8.92 8.50
C GLY A 7 5.29 7.92 7.35
N THR A 8 5.57 6.62 7.57
CA THR A 8 5.53 5.61 6.50
C THR A 8 4.10 5.21 6.09
N SER A 9 3.15 5.23 7.03
CA SER A 9 1.75 4.85 6.76
C SER A 9 0.99 5.88 5.92
N MET A 10 1.36 7.16 5.95
CA MET A 10 0.70 8.21 5.15
C MET A 10 0.93 8.06 3.64
N PHE A 11 2.07 7.50 3.22
CA PHE A 11 2.37 7.27 1.80
C PHE A 11 1.50 6.17 1.18
N CYS A 12 0.86 5.32 1.99
CA CYS A 12 0.03 4.22 1.51
C CYS A 12 -1.29 4.66 0.86
N ALA A 13 -1.71 5.91 1.09
CA ALA A 13 -2.93 6.48 0.52
C ALA A 13 -2.74 7.01 -0.92
N ALA A 14 -1.50 7.22 -1.36
CA ALA A 14 -1.19 7.66 -2.71
C ALA A 14 -1.19 6.46 -3.66
N ASN A 15 -2.18 6.36 -4.55
CA ASN A 15 -2.28 5.28 -5.52
C ASN A 15 -2.62 5.80 -6.92
N SER A 16 -1.60 5.97 -7.75
CA SER A 16 -1.75 6.35 -9.17
C SER A 16 -2.18 5.18 -10.05
N ALA A 17 -1.93 3.93 -9.62
CA ALA A 17 -2.26 2.73 -10.38
C ALA A 17 -3.77 2.50 -10.55
N ALA A 18 -4.61 3.07 -9.68
CA ALA A 18 -6.06 2.95 -9.73
C ALA A 18 -6.73 3.58 -10.96
N ILE A 19 -6.10 4.55 -11.61
CA ILE A 19 -6.70 5.33 -12.72
C ILE A 19 -5.97 5.05 -14.04
N SER A 20 -4.84 4.33 -13.96
CA SER A 20 -3.87 4.22 -15.04
C SER A 20 -4.40 3.45 -16.26
N TYR A 21 -5.48 2.69 -16.16
CA TYR A 21 -6.08 1.99 -17.31
C TYR A 21 -7.12 2.89 -18.00
N SER A 22 -8.02 3.52 -17.23
CA SER A 22 -9.00 4.46 -17.77
C SER A 22 -8.36 5.71 -18.41
N LEU A 23 -7.23 6.20 -17.88
CA LEU A 23 -6.47 7.32 -18.46
C LEU A 23 -5.88 7.00 -19.84
N GLU A 24 -5.45 5.76 -20.05
CA GLU A 24 -4.86 5.29 -21.30
C GLU A 24 -5.92 4.80 -22.31
N GLY A 25 -7.21 4.96 -22.01
CA GLY A 25 -8.33 4.50 -22.83
C GLY A 25 -8.29 4.97 -24.28
N ARG A 26 -7.89 6.23 -24.52
CA ARG A 26 -7.77 6.78 -25.89
C ARG A 26 -6.67 6.12 -26.72
N SER A 27 -5.66 5.58 -26.05
CA SER A 27 -4.54 4.84 -26.64
C SER A 27 -4.64 3.32 -26.41
N ASN A 28 -5.83 2.79 -26.08
CA ASN A 28 -6.00 1.36 -25.80
C ASN A 28 -5.60 0.47 -26.99
N TRP A 29 -5.75 0.97 -28.22
CA TRP A 29 -5.31 0.29 -29.45
C TRP A 29 -3.79 0.02 -29.47
N LEU A 30 -2.99 0.86 -28.80
CA LEU A 30 -1.54 0.65 -28.67
C LEU A 30 -1.24 -0.56 -27.78
N MET A 31 -1.99 -0.73 -26.68
CA MET A 31 -1.86 -1.92 -25.83
C MET A 31 -2.32 -3.20 -26.54
N ALA A 32 -3.26 -3.11 -27.48
CA ALA A 32 -3.74 -4.24 -28.27
C ALA A 32 -2.78 -4.68 -29.39
N THR A 33 -1.96 -3.75 -29.90
CA THR A 33 -1.01 -4.03 -31.00
C THR A 33 0.39 -4.38 -30.51
N MET A 34 0.70 -4.13 -29.24
CA MET A 34 2.01 -4.43 -28.67
C MET A 34 2.19 -5.94 -28.44
N PRO A 35 3.33 -6.55 -28.82
CA PRO A 35 3.63 -7.96 -28.59
C PRO A 35 4.08 -8.20 -27.13
N VAL A 36 3.30 -7.73 -26.16
CA VAL A 36 3.60 -7.79 -24.73
C VAL A 36 2.42 -8.41 -23.99
N SER A 37 2.70 -9.28 -23.03
CA SER A 37 1.63 -9.90 -22.24
C SER A 37 0.92 -8.87 -21.36
N SER A 38 -0.40 -8.97 -21.21
CA SER A 38 -1.19 -8.08 -20.35
C SER A 38 -0.69 -8.07 -18.90
N LYS A 39 -0.12 -9.21 -18.45
CA LYS A 39 0.53 -9.34 -17.13
C LYS A 39 1.67 -8.35 -16.94
N GLN A 40 2.50 -8.17 -17.97
CA GLN A 40 3.64 -7.26 -17.91
C GLN A 40 3.18 -5.80 -17.94
N ILE A 41 2.15 -5.47 -18.72
CA ILE A 41 1.59 -4.11 -18.80
C ILE A 41 1.03 -3.69 -17.43
N PHE A 42 0.17 -4.52 -16.83
CA PHE A 42 -0.40 -4.23 -15.51
C PHE A 42 0.63 -4.31 -14.39
N GLY A 43 1.55 -5.26 -14.46
CA GLY A 43 2.67 -5.38 -13.52
C GLY A 43 3.56 -4.14 -13.51
N ALA A 44 3.87 -3.58 -14.67
CA ALA A 44 4.67 -2.35 -14.77
C ALA A 44 4.00 -1.16 -14.09
N LYS A 45 2.67 -0.99 -14.28
CA LYS A 45 1.90 0.09 -13.62
C LYS A 45 1.93 -0.02 -12.10
N ILE A 46 1.78 -1.22 -11.56
CA ILE A 46 1.86 -1.47 -10.12
C ILE A 46 3.30 -1.27 -9.61
N ALA A 47 4.31 -1.73 -10.36
CA ALA A 47 5.71 -1.60 -10.00
C ALA A 47 6.15 -0.14 -9.88
N VAL A 48 5.66 0.75 -10.75
CA VAL A 48 5.92 2.19 -10.65
C VAL A 48 5.37 2.77 -9.35
N ASN A 49 4.16 2.38 -8.93
CA ASN A 49 3.59 2.85 -7.67
C ASN A 49 4.37 2.32 -6.46
N MET A 50 4.83 1.07 -6.50
CA MET A 50 5.68 0.49 -5.47
C MET A 50 7.03 1.20 -5.37
N LEU A 51 7.66 1.52 -6.50
CA LEU A 51 8.96 2.18 -6.55
C LEU A 51 8.88 3.60 -5.99
N TYR A 52 7.81 4.33 -6.29
CA TYR A 52 7.52 5.62 -5.66
C TYR A 52 7.51 5.49 -4.14
N VAL A 53 6.69 4.59 -3.59
CA VAL A 53 6.58 4.41 -2.13
C VAL A 53 7.90 3.93 -1.53
N LEU A 54 8.65 3.07 -2.22
CA LEU A 54 9.94 2.58 -1.75
C LEU A 54 10.94 3.72 -1.56
N ILE A 55 11.06 4.64 -2.53
CA ILE A 55 11.99 5.77 -2.43
C ILE A 55 11.64 6.66 -1.24
N PHE A 56 10.38 7.06 -1.10
CA PHE A 56 9.96 7.91 0.01
C PHE A 56 10.11 7.20 1.37
N SER A 57 9.78 5.91 1.43
CA SER A 57 9.94 5.12 2.65
C SER A 57 11.43 5.00 3.04
N VAL A 58 12.34 4.79 2.10
CA VAL A 58 13.78 4.71 2.38
C VAL A 58 14.32 6.06 2.84
N VAL A 59 13.96 7.15 2.15
CA VAL A 59 14.38 8.51 2.52
C VAL A 59 13.96 8.83 3.96
N THR A 60 12.70 8.56 4.32
CA THR A 60 12.23 8.80 5.69
C THR A 60 12.99 7.98 6.73
N GLN A 61 13.27 6.69 6.47
CA GLN A 61 14.06 5.88 7.41
C GLN A 61 15.49 6.38 7.57
N ILE A 62 16.15 6.85 6.50
CA ILE A 62 17.50 7.43 6.58
C ILE A 62 17.51 8.64 7.54
N PHE A 63 16.52 9.53 7.44
CA PHE A 63 16.40 10.67 8.35
C PHE A 63 16.24 10.26 9.81
N PHE A 64 15.57 9.15 10.09
CA PHE A 64 15.41 8.66 11.46
C PHE A 64 16.59 7.80 11.97
N LEU A 65 17.43 7.29 11.06
CA LEU A 65 18.63 6.51 11.42
C LEU A 65 19.78 7.41 11.86
N ILE A 66 19.93 8.60 11.25
CA ILE A 66 21.01 9.56 11.52
C ILE A 66 21.12 9.94 13.01
N PRO A 67 20.03 10.26 13.73
CA PRO A 67 20.11 10.62 15.13
C PRO A 67 20.07 9.40 16.07
N GLY A 68 20.15 8.17 15.56
CA GLY A 68 20.24 6.95 16.36
C GLY A 68 18.95 6.52 17.07
N HIS A 69 17.79 7.04 16.66
CA HIS A 69 16.51 6.75 17.33
C HIS A 69 15.99 5.32 17.08
N ILE A 70 16.59 4.56 16.15
CA ILE A 70 16.01 3.34 15.56
C ILE A 70 17.11 2.31 15.25
N THR A 71 16.81 1.04 15.48
CA THR A 71 17.66 -0.10 15.09
C THR A 71 17.48 -0.47 13.63
N ILE A 72 18.50 -1.05 12.99
CA ILE A 72 18.44 -1.44 11.57
C ILE A 72 17.27 -2.41 11.29
N GLU A 73 16.98 -3.32 12.24
CA GLU A 73 15.88 -4.27 12.12
C GLU A 73 14.50 -3.60 12.07
N THR A 74 14.32 -2.53 12.83
CA THR A 74 13.05 -1.81 12.91
C THR A 74 12.86 -0.88 11.72
N ALA A 75 13.95 -0.30 11.20
CA ALA A 75 13.94 0.41 9.93
C ALA A 75 13.53 -0.48 8.74
N LEU A 76 14.05 -1.72 8.67
CA LEU A 76 13.68 -2.67 7.62
C LEU A 76 12.18 -3.01 7.66
N ARG A 77 11.64 -3.31 8.85
CA ARG A 77 10.20 -3.61 9.04
C ARG A 77 9.30 -2.45 8.66
N ASN A 78 9.71 -1.22 8.99
CA ASN A 78 9.01 0.00 8.63
C ASN A 78 8.89 0.21 7.12
N VAL A 79 9.78 -0.38 6.31
CA VAL A 79 9.73 -0.31 4.84
C VAL A 79 8.89 -1.46 4.26
N ILE A 80 9.00 -2.68 4.80
CA ILE A 80 8.24 -3.83 4.29
C ILE A 80 6.72 -3.63 4.43
N LEU A 81 6.26 -3.17 5.58
CA LEU A 81 4.82 -3.05 5.87
C LEU A 81 4.07 -2.13 4.88
N PRO A 82 4.49 -0.86 4.65
CA PRO A 82 3.81 0.01 3.71
C PRO A 82 3.89 -0.50 2.27
N LEU A 83 4.98 -1.17 1.89
CA LEU A 83 5.10 -1.78 0.56
C LEU A 83 4.03 -2.86 0.33
N CYS A 84 3.76 -3.72 1.33
CA CYS A 84 2.72 -4.74 1.23
C CYS A 84 1.31 -4.13 1.15
N ILE A 85 1.04 -3.05 1.91
CA ILE A 85 -0.26 -2.35 1.86
C ILE A 85 -0.44 -1.69 0.49
N VAL A 86 0.58 -0.99 -0.01
CA VAL A 86 0.53 -0.33 -1.31
C VAL A 86 0.38 -1.34 -2.44
N PHE A 87 1.01 -2.51 -2.34
CA PHE A 87 0.76 -3.60 -3.29
C PHE A 87 -0.71 -3.96 -3.36
N LEU A 88 -1.32 -4.22 -2.20
CA LEU A 88 -2.74 -4.58 -2.11
C LEU A 88 -3.63 -3.47 -2.69
N VAL A 89 -3.40 -2.22 -2.27
CA VAL A 89 -4.19 -1.05 -2.69
C VAL A 89 -4.09 -0.81 -4.20
N SER A 90 -2.89 -0.93 -4.76
CA SER A 90 -2.64 -0.80 -6.20
C SER A 90 -3.38 -1.88 -6.99
N ASN A 91 -3.33 -3.12 -6.52
CA ASN A 91 -4.05 -4.25 -7.12
C ASN A 91 -5.56 -4.08 -7.06
N VAL A 92 -6.10 -3.65 -5.91
CA VAL A 92 -7.54 -3.42 -5.74
C VAL A 92 -8.03 -2.29 -6.65
N GLY A 93 -7.32 -1.16 -6.70
CA GLY A 93 -7.65 -0.05 -7.59
C GLY A 93 -7.63 -0.48 -9.06
N LEU A 94 -6.53 -1.08 -9.50
CA LEU A 94 -6.40 -1.52 -10.89
C LEU A 94 -7.46 -2.58 -11.27
N ALA A 95 -7.78 -3.50 -10.37
CA ALA A 95 -8.82 -4.51 -10.60
C ALA A 95 -10.21 -3.91 -10.82
N ILE A 96 -10.54 -2.85 -10.09
CA ILE A 96 -11.82 -2.14 -10.22
C ILE A 96 -11.85 -1.35 -11.54
N ASP A 97 -10.74 -0.67 -11.87
CA ASP A 97 -10.61 0.11 -13.10
C ASP A 97 -10.75 -0.77 -14.35
N ILE A 98 -10.11 -1.96 -14.37
CA ILE A 98 -10.24 -2.93 -15.47
C ILE A 98 -11.68 -3.47 -15.56
N ARG A 99 -12.38 -3.62 -14.44
CA ARG A 99 -13.74 -4.20 -14.43
C ARG A 99 -14.81 -3.21 -14.87
N ARG A 100 -14.59 -1.91 -14.67
CA ARG A 100 -15.47 -0.83 -15.14
C ARG A 100 -14.65 0.31 -15.73
N PRO A 101 -14.04 0.09 -16.91
CA PRO A 101 -13.27 1.13 -17.56
C PRO A 101 -14.19 2.26 -18.00
N ASN A 102 -13.79 3.50 -17.71
CA ASN A 102 -14.49 4.68 -18.20
C ASN A 102 -13.61 5.35 -19.26
N PHE A 103 -13.93 5.15 -20.53
CA PHE A 103 -13.17 5.70 -21.67
C PHE A 103 -13.74 7.02 -22.23
N ASP A 104 -14.99 7.33 -21.91
CA ASP A 104 -15.71 8.51 -22.43
C ASP A 104 -15.55 9.76 -21.56
N TRP A 105 -14.47 9.82 -20.79
CA TRP A 105 -14.21 10.95 -19.92
C TRP A 105 -13.92 12.21 -20.72
N THR A 106 -14.63 13.28 -20.37
CA THR A 106 -14.47 14.62 -20.98
C THR A 106 -13.45 15.45 -20.21
N SER A 107 -13.31 15.22 -18.90
CA SER A 107 -12.31 15.85 -18.05
C SER A 107 -11.45 14.82 -17.30
N VAL A 108 -10.16 15.10 -17.17
CA VAL A 108 -9.21 14.26 -16.41
C VAL A 108 -9.63 14.17 -14.93
N ILE A 109 -10.34 15.18 -14.43
CA ILE A 109 -10.78 15.30 -13.04
C ILE A 109 -11.84 14.24 -12.72
N ASP A 110 -12.72 13.92 -13.67
CA ASP A 110 -13.80 12.95 -13.42
C ASP A 110 -13.25 11.54 -13.18
N ILE A 111 -12.20 11.13 -13.90
CA ILE A 111 -11.55 9.85 -13.62
C ILE A 111 -10.70 9.93 -12.35
N THR A 112 -9.99 11.05 -12.16
CA THR A 112 -8.97 11.15 -11.10
C THR A 112 -9.58 11.36 -9.71
N LYS A 113 -10.72 12.05 -9.60
CA LYS A 113 -11.32 12.42 -8.31
C LYS A 113 -12.70 11.82 -8.05
N ARG A 114 -13.40 11.35 -9.08
CA ARG A 114 -14.78 10.83 -8.97
C ARG A 114 -14.95 9.37 -9.40
N SER A 115 -13.88 8.69 -9.80
CA SER A 115 -13.98 7.27 -10.15
C SER A 115 -14.13 6.38 -8.91
N LEU A 116 -14.99 5.37 -9.03
CA LEU A 116 -15.16 4.32 -8.01
C LEU A 116 -13.83 3.63 -7.69
N SER A 117 -12.96 3.47 -8.69
CA SER A 117 -11.63 2.89 -8.51
C SER A 117 -10.77 3.69 -7.52
N VAL A 118 -10.74 5.02 -7.66
CA VAL A 118 -9.98 5.90 -6.74
C VAL A 118 -10.59 5.91 -5.36
N THR A 119 -11.91 6.03 -5.26
CA THR A 119 -12.58 6.06 -3.95
C THR A 119 -12.35 4.76 -3.18
N VAL A 120 -12.48 3.60 -3.83
CA VAL A 120 -12.30 2.31 -3.16
C VAL A 120 -10.84 2.04 -2.84
N SER A 121 -9.91 2.35 -3.76
CA SER A 121 -8.48 2.13 -3.49
C SER A 121 -7.93 3.10 -2.43
N SER A 122 -8.31 4.38 -2.47
CA SER A 122 -7.93 5.33 -1.41
C SER A 122 -8.53 4.95 -0.06
N LEU A 123 -9.78 4.49 -0.01
CA LEU A 123 -10.40 3.98 1.21
C LEU A 123 -9.70 2.71 1.74
N ALA A 124 -9.33 1.79 0.85
CA ALA A 124 -8.57 0.59 1.25
C ALA A 124 -7.18 0.98 1.81
N GLY A 125 -6.52 1.97 1.19
CA GLY A 125 -5.23 2.47 1.67
C GLY A 125 -5.31 3.21 3.00
N THR A 126 -6.35 4.02 3.21
CA THR A 126 -6.57 4.74 4.46
C THR A 126 -6.97 3.81 5.60
N LEU A 127 -7.84 2.82 5.35
CA LEU A 127 -8.17 1.80 6.35
C LEU A 127 -6.96 0.94 6.72
N GLY A 128 -6.15 0.57 5.71
CA GLY A 128 -4.90 -0.14 5.91
C GLY A 128 -3.92 0.67 6.79
N SER A 129 -3.75 1.97 6.53
CA SER A 129 -2.88 2.82 7.34
C SER A 129 -3.46 3.06 8.74
N MET A 130 -4.78 3.22 8.88
CA MET A 130 -5.44 3.36 10.19
C MET A 130 -5.22 2.13 11.08
N PHE A 131 -5.21 0.92 10.52
CA PHE A 131 -4.95 -0.29 11.30
C PHE A 131 -3.51 -0.33 11.85
N VAL A 132 -2.53 0.09 11.03
CA VAL A 132 -1.12 0.20 11.46
C VAL A 132 -0.94 1.27 12.53
N ILE A 133 -1.52 2.45 12.30
CA ILE A 133 -1.48 3.55 13.27
C ILE A 133 -2.17 3.13 14.57
N GLY A 134 -3.38 2.56 14.51
CA GLY A 134 -4.12 2.08 15.68
C GLY A 134 -3.36 1.01 16.46
N GLY A 135 -2.73 0.05 15.78
CA GLY A 135 -1.90 -0.98 16.42
C GLY A 135 -0.69 -0.39 17.16
N THR A 136 -0.04 0.64 16.59
CA THR A 136 1.09 1.32 17.25
C THR A 136 0.66 2.21 18.41
N PHE A 137 -0.50 2.85 18.36
CA PHE A 137 -1.05 3.61 19.50
C PHE A 137 -1.45 2.69 20.66
N MET A 138 -2.03 1.51 20.38
CA MET A 138 -2.32 0.51 21.42
C MET A 138 -1.04 0.02 22.10
N MET A 139 0.06 -0.12 21.37
CA MET A 139 1.38 -0.43 21.95
C MET A 139 1.90 0.65 22.89
N MET A 140 1.52 1.92 22.72
CA MET A 140 1.90 3.01 23.62
C MET A 140 1.06 3.03 24.92
N ILE A 141 -0.21 2.63 24.84
CA ILE A 141 -1.11 2.63 26.00
C ILE A 141 -0.83 1.46 26.95
N ILE A 142 -0.41 0.30 26.43
CA ILE A 142 -0.13 -0.92 27.22
C ILE A 142 0.86 -0.68 28.36
N PRO A 143 2.08 -0.13 28.16
CA PRO A 143 3.02 0.10 29.25
C PRO A 143 2.53 1.16 30.24
N VAL A 144 1.72 2.13 29.79
CA VAL A 144 1.09 3.12 30.67
C VAL A 144 0.10 2.43 31.62
N ILE A 145 -0.71 1.50 31.11
CA ILE A 145 -1.68 0.71 31.90
C ILE A 145 -0.95 -0.26 32.85
N GLU A 146 0.09 -0.94 32.39
CA GLU A 146 0.88 -1.87 33.22
C GLU A 146 1.62 -1.15 34.36
N SER A 147 2.11 0.08 34.12
CA SER A 147 2.74 0.92 35.14
C SER A 147 1.79 1.29 36.30
N PHE A 148 0.47 1.23 36.11
CA PHE A 148 -0.51 1.41 37.19
C PHE A 148 -0.75 0.15 38.03
N SER A 149 -0.32 -1.04 37.58
CA SER A 149 -0.66 -2.32 38.22
C SER A 149 0.53 -3.17 38.70
N SER A 150 1.71 -3.07 38.09
CA SER A 150 2.91 -3.78 38.59
C SER A 150 4.22 -3.14 38.11
N SER A 151 5.20 -3.05 39.01
CA SER A 151 6.49 -2.37 38.85
C SER A 151 7.51 -3.12 37.96
N THR A 152 7.07 -3.91 36.99
CA THR A 152 7.94 -4.62 36.03
C THR A 152 7.38 -4.47 34.63
N GLY A 153 7.42 -3.25 34.10
CA GLY A 153 7.06 -2.94 32.72
C GLY A 153 8.18 -3.33 31.75
N VAL A 154 8.38 -4.64 31.53
CA VAL A 154 9.16 -5.13 30.38
C VAL A 154 8.16 -5.55 29.32
N ILE A 155 7.79 -4.60 28.47
CA ILE A 155 7.05 -4.87 27.24
C ILE A 155 7.85 -5.87 26.40
N ASN A 156 7.26 -7.05 26.19
CA ASN A 156 7.86 -8.07 25.34
C ASN A 156 7.71 -7.62 23.87
N GLU A 157 8.71 -6.91 23.36
CA GLU A 157 8.82 -6.40 21.97
C GLU A 157 8.58 -7.49 20.90
N THR A 158 8.66 -8.78 21.26
CA THR A 158 8.47 -9.91 20.34
C THR A 158 7.03 -10.07 19.84
N LEU A 159 6.04 -9.81 20.69
CA LEU A 159 4.62 -10.02 20.40
C LEU A 159 4.06 -9.03 19.35
N PRO A 160 4.29 -7.71 19.44
CA PRO A 160 3.94 -6.78 18.36
C PRO A 160 4.67 -7.10 17.07
N ASN A 161 5.94 -7.47 17.14
CA ASN A 161 6.76 -7.78 15.97
C ASN A 161 6.19 -8.95 15.16
N ILE A 162 5.60 -9.95 15.82
CA ILE A 162 4.92 -11.06 15.15
C ILE A 162 3.65 -10.59 14.46
N ILE A 163 2.82 -9.78 15.13
CA ILE A 163 1.56 -9.26 14.57
C ILE A 163 1.81 -8.41 13.31
N PHE A 164 2.86 -7.58 13.30
CA PHE A 164 3.19 -6.78 12.12
C PHE A 164 3.63 -7.63 10.92
N VAL A 165 4.43 -8.67 11.16
CA VAL A 165 4.89 -9.57 10.09
C VAL A 165 3.75 -10.41 9.54
N THR A 166 2.86 -10.91 10.40
CA THR A 166 1.68 -11.65 9.94
C THR A 166 0.75 -10.76 9.12
N LEU A 167 0.52 -9.52 9.57
CA LEU A 167 -0.29 -8.55 8.83
C LEU A 167 0.33 -8.18 7.47
N SER A 168 1.65 -7.99 7.38
CA SER A 168 2.32 -7.71 6.10
C SER A 168 2.20 -8.88 5.14
N LEU A 169 2.39 -10.11 5.62
CA LEU A 169 2.26 -11.32 4.82
C LEU A 169 0.83 -11.52 4.32
N VAL A 170 -0.17 -11.32 5.19
CA VAL A 170 -1.59 -11.44 4.81
C VAL A 170 -1.93 -10.44 3.69
N ASN A 171 -1.52 -9.17 3.82
CA ASN A 171 -1.75 -8.17 2.78
C ASN A 171 -1.05 -8.52 1.46
N ALA A 172 0.18 -9.05 1.51
CA ALA A 172 0.91 -9.48 0.33
C ALA A 172 0.22 -10.67 -0.37
N ILE A 173 -0.26 -11.66 0.39
CA ILE A 173 -0.99 -12.83 -0.13
C ILE A 173 -2.30 -12.39 -0.79
N ILE A 174 -3.08 -11.54 -0.11
CA ILE A 174 -4.34 -11.02 -0.67
C ILE A 174 -4.06 -10.22 -1.94
N GLY A 175 -3.04 -9.36 -1.94
CA GLY A 175 -2.62 -8.61 -3.13
C GLY A 175 -2.24 -9.52 -4.29
N TYR A 176 -1.49 -10.60 -4.02
CA TYR A 176 -1.11 -11.58 -5.03
C TYR A 176 -2.32 -12.35 -5.60
N LEU A 177 -3.26 -12.77 -4.75
CA LEU A 177 -4.49 -13.44 -5.17
C LEU A 177 -5.36 -12.53 -6.05
N ILE A 178 -5.47 -11.25 -5.68
CA ILE A 178 -6.20 -10.25 -6.48
C ILE A 178 -5.50 -10.03 -7.81
N PHE A 179 -4.17 -9.90 -7.83
CA PHE A 179 -3.41 -9.74 -9.06
C PHE A 179 -3.66 -10.91 -10.02
N ASN A 180 -3.55 -12.15 -9.54
CA ASN A 180 -3.73 -13.33 -10.38
C ASN A 180 -5.17 -13.43 -10.92
N ASN A 181 -6.18 -13.10 -10.10
CA ASN A 181 -7.57 -13.05 -10.54
C ASN A 181 -7.84 -11.93 -11.56
N THR A 182 -7.22 -10.76 -11.37
CA THR A 182 -7.36 -9.60 -12.26
C THR A 182 -6.73 -9.90 -13.60
N VAL A 183 -5.54 -10.49 -13.59
CA VAL A 183 -4.83 -10.98 -14.77
C VAL A 183 -5.65 -12.02 -15.52
N HIS A 184 -6.21 -13.02 -14.84
CA HIS A 184 -7.00 -14.07 -15.50
C HIS A 184 -8.33 -13.56 -16.09
N ARG A 185 -8.96 -12.57 -15.47
CA ARG A 185 -10.25 -12.01 -15.93
C ARG A 185 -10.11 -10.83 -16.90
N GLY A 186 -8.99 -10.11 -16.84
CA GLY A 186 -8.68 -8.96 -17.69
C GLY A 186 -8.18 -9.31 -19.09
N VAL A 187 -8.03 -10.60 -19.42
CA VAL A 187 -7.78 -11.07 -20.79
C VAL A 187 -9.07 -11.02 -21.62
N ARG A 188 -9.59 -9.81 -21.82
CA ARG A 188 -10.40 -9.49 -23.00
C ARG A 188 -9.77 -8.25 -23.63
N ILE A 189 -8.61 -8.47 -24.23
CA ILE A 189 -8.10 -7.57 -25.27
C ILE A 189 -8.71 -8.08 -26.57
#